data_AF-A0A536W632-F1
#
_entry.id   AF-A0A536W632-F1
#
_cell.length_a   1.000
_cell.length_b   1.000
_cell.length_c   1.000
_cell.angle_alpha   90.00
_cell.angle_beta   90.00
_cell.angle_gamma   90.00
#
_symmetry.space_group_name_H-M   'P 1'
#
loop_
_entity.id
_entity.type
_entity.pdbx_description
1 polymer ?
#
loop_
_entity_poly.entity_id
_entity_poly.type
_entity_poly.pdbx_seq_one_letter_code
_entity_poly.pdbx_strand_id
1 'polypeptide(L)'
;MNPENVIDVTRLIQLAVAPVFLLTAVGTIIGVLSNRLGRAVDRSRTLEERLRQLQPEGQKAARAELNLLSRRVRLVYGSIVLSVICALFVGLLIAVAFVDAFI
;
A
#
# COMPACT_ATOMS: atom_id res chain seq x y z
N MET A 1 20.92 3.92 -38.52
CA MET A 1 20.58 3.74 -37.10
C MET A 1 21.75 3.02 -36.47
N ASN A 2 22.62 3.74 -35.73
CA ASN A 2 23.88 3.18 -35.26
C ASN A 2 23.63 2.04 -34.26
N PRO A 3 24.27 0.87 -34.41
CA PRO A 3 24.07 -0.28 -33.53
C PRO A 3 24.43 0.01 -32.06
N GLU A 4 25.28 1.02 -31.80
CA GLU A 4 25.68 1.42 -30.45
C GLU A 4 24.51 1.96 -29.61
N ASN A 5 23.62 2.76 -30.20
CA ASN A 5 22.43 3.27 -29.50
C ASN A 5 21.47 2.15 -29.06
N VAL A 6 21.42 1.04 -29.80
CA VAL A 6 20.53 -0.08 -29.48
C VAL A 6 21.06 -0.87 -28.28
N ILE A 7 22.39 -0.99 -28.15
CA ILE A 7 23.04 -1.71 -27.05
C ILE A 7 22.86 -0.95 -25.73
N ASP A 8 22.96 0.38 -25.75
CA ASP A 8 22.80 1.22 -24.55
C ASP A 8 21.37 1.19 -24.00
N VAL A 9 20.37 1.34 -24.88
CA VAL A 9 18.95 1.24 -24.48
C VAL A 9 18.64 -0.16 -23.92
N THR A 10 19.18 -1.21 -24.51
CA THR A 10 18.97 -2.59 -24.04
C THR A 10 19.56 -2.81 -22.65
N ARG A 11 20.77 -2.29 -22.38
CA ARG A 11 21.43 -2.38 -21.07
C ARG A 11 20.65 -1.60 -20.00
N LEU A 12 20.19 -0.39 -20.32
CA LEU A 12 19.36 0.42 -19.42
C LEU A 12 18.06 -0.29 -19.02
N ILE A 13 17.37 -0.92 -19.98
CA ILE A 13 16.14 -1.68 -19.70
C ILE A 13 16.43 -2.86 -18.75
N GLN A 14 17.53 -3.59 -18.95
CA GLN A 14 17.90 -4.73 -18.09
C GLN A 14 18.17 -4.32 -16.64
N LEU A 15 18.85 -3.19 -16.42
CA LEU A 15 19.08 -2.62 -15.09
C LEU A 15 17.78 -2.17 -14.41
N ALA A 16 16.83 -1.65 -15.20
CA ALA A 16 15.56 -1.13 -14.70
C ALA A 16 14.53 -2.22 -14.34
N VAL A 17 14.57 -3.38 -15.01
CA VAL A 17 13.52 -4.41 -14.89
C VAL A 17 13.43 -4.98 -13.46
N ALA A 18 14.55 -5.31 -12.82
CA ALA A 18 14.56 -5.91 -11.49
C ALA A 18 13.87 -5.04 -10.40
N PRO A 19 14.18 -3.73 -10.26
CA PRO A 19 13.51 -2.90 -9.28
C PRO A 19 12.06 -2.52 -9.66
N VAL A 20 11.70 -2.50 -10.95
CA VAL A 20 10.30 -2.33 -11.39
C VAL A 20 9.43 -3.54 -11.00
N PHE A 21 9.98 -4.76 -11.03
CA PHE A 21 9.31 -5.95 -10.50
C PHE A 21 9.01 -5.82 -9.01
N LEU A 22 9.96 -5.28 -8.24
CA LEU A 22 9.78 -5.03 -6.81
C LEU A 22 8.65 -4.01 -6.55
N LEU A 23 8.59 -2.93 -7.33
CA LEU A 23 7.48 -1.96 -7.26
C LEU A 23 6.11 -2.61 -7.51
N THR A 24 6.03 -3.51 -8.49
CA THR A 24 4.79 -4.23 -8.82
C THR A 24 4.35 -5.14 -7.67
N ALA A 25 5.31 -5.84 -7.04
CA ALA A 25 5.04 -6.65 -5.86
C ALA A 25 4.56 -5.81 -4.67
N VAL A 26 5.20 -4.66 -4.41
CA VAL A 26 4.78 -3.72 -3.36
C VAL A 26 3.39 -3.16 -3.66
N GLY A 27 3.10 -2.80 -4.91
CA GLY A 27 1.78 -2.35 -5.35
C GLY A 27 0.68 -3.39 -5.09
N THR A 28 0.98 -4.66 -5.34
CA THR A 28 0.06 -5.78 -5.06
C THR A 28 -0.18 -5.94 -3.56
N ILE A 29 0.87 -5.85 -2.74
CA ILE A 29 0.75 -5.89 -1.27
C ILE A 29 -0.10 -4.72 -0.76
N ILE A 30 0.13 -3.51 -1.26
CA ILE A 30 -0.69 -2.33 -0.94
C ILE A 30 -2.15 -2.59 -1.32
N GLY A 31 -2.42 -3.15 -2.50
CA GLY A 31 -3.77 -3.51 -2.94
C GLY A 31 -4.45 -4.52 -2.01
N VAL A 32 -3.75 -5.57 -1.60
CA VAL A 32 -4.27 -6.58 -0.65
C VAL A 32 -4.54 -5.97 0.72
N LEU A 33 -3.62 -5.14 1.24
CA LEU A 33 -3.80 -4.43 2.51
C LEU A 33 -4.96 -3.44 2.43
N SER A 34 -5.10 -2.72 1.31
CA SER A 34 -6.19 -1.77 1.07
C SER A 34 -7.55 -2.47 1.00
N ASN A 35 -7.64 -3.64 0.36
CA ASN A 35 -8.86 -4.45 0.33
C ASN A 35 -9.21 -4.99 1.73
N ARG A 36 -8.20 -5.49 2.46
CA ARG A 36 -8.38 -5.92 3.87
C ARG A 36 -8.85 -4.78 4.77
N LEU A 37 -8.31 -3.58 4.57
CA LEU A 37 -8.70 -2.36 5.28
C LEU A 37 -10.14 -1.99 4.95
N GLY A 38 -10.49 -1.91 3.67
CA GLY A 38 -11.84 -1.58 3.21
C GLY A 38 -12.88 -2.49 3.85
N ARG A 39 -12.67 -3.81 3.82
CA ARG A 39 -13.56 -4.78 4.49
C ARG A 39 -13.68 -4.58 6.00
N ALA A 40 -12.60 -4.19 6.68
CA ALA A 40 -12.64 -3.92 8.13
C ALA A 40 -13.35 -2.59 8.46
N VAL A 41 -13.16 -1.57 7.64
CA VAL A 41 -13.82 -0.26 7.76
C VAL A 41 -15.31 -0.40 7.45
N ASP A 42 -15.69 -1.07 6.37
CA ASP A 42 -17.09 -1.31 6.01
C ASP A 42 -17.81 -2.08 7.13
N ARG A 43 -17.18 -3.12 7.69
CA ARG A 43 -17.73 -3.86 8.83
C ARG A 43 -17.89 -2.99 10.07
N SER A 44 -16.95 -2.08 10.33
CA SER A 44 -17.08 -1.10 11.42
C SER A 44 -18.27 -0.18 11.18
N ARG A 45 -18.43 0.31 9.95
CA ARG A 45 -19.51 1.22 9.57
C ARG A 45 -20.88 0.57 9.68
N THR A 46 -21.05 -0.66 9.20
CA THR A 46 -22.30 -1.42 9.36
C THR A 46 -22.63 -1.67 10.84
N LEU A 47 -21.63 -1.95 11.67
CA LEU A 47 -21.83 -2.15 13.10
C LEU A 47 -22.22 -0.83 13.80
N GLU A 48 -21.65 0.30 13.39
CA GLU A 48 -22.00 1.64 13.87
C GLU A 48 -23.43 2.05 13.48
N GLU A 49 -23.86 1.74 12.26
CA GLU A 49 -25.24 1.97 11.80
C GLU A 49 -26.25 1.15 12.60
N ARG A 50 -25.95 -0.13 12.88
CA ARG A 50 -26.77 -0.98 13.77
C ARG A 50 -26.80 -0.45 15.19
N LEU A 51 -25.70 0.13 15.67
CA LEU A 51 -25.59 0.69 17.02
C LEU A 51 -26.54 1.87 17.23
N ARG A 52 -26.76 2.69 16.19
CA ARG A 52 -27.74 3.79 16.23
C ARG A 52 -29.18 3.32 16.41
N GLN A 53 -29.47 2.05 16.10
CA GLN A 53 -30.80 1.45 16.22
C GLN A 53 -31.00 0.69 17.55
N LEU A 54 -29.94 0.50 18.36
CA LEU A 54 -30.00 -0.23 19.63
C LEU A 54 -30.34 0.67 20.83
N GLN A 55 -30.95 0.08 21.87
CA GLN A 55 -31.20 0.74 23.16
C GLN A 55 -29.90 1.13 23.90
N PRO A 56 -29.94 2.16 24.78
CA PRO A 56 -28.75 2.77 25.41
C PRO A 56 -27.82 1.81 26.14
N GLU A 57 -28.34 0.73 26.73
CA GLU A 57 -27.54 -0.29 27.42
C GLU A 57 -26.71 -1.14 26.46
N GLY A 58 -27.31 -1.57 25.33
CA GLY A 58 -26.60 -2.33 24.29
C GLY A 58 -25.58 -1.48 23.51
N GLN A 59 -25.78 -0.16 23.46
CA GLN A 59 -24.86 0.76 22.78
C GLN A 59 -23.48 0.82 23.44
N LYS A 60 -23.37 0.68 24.77
CA LYS A 60 -22.06 0.73 25.46
C LYS A 60 -21.17 -0.44 25.09
N ALA A 61 -21.69 -1.66 25.09
CA ALA A 61 -20.95 -2.86 24.71
C ALA A 61 -20.51 -2.82 23.24
N ALA A 62 -21.41 -2.45 22.34
CA ALA A 62 -21.11 -2.36 20.92
C ALA A 62 -20.10 -1.23 20.59
N ARG A 63 -20.07 -0.13 21.35
CA ARG A 63 -19.06 0.94 21.19
C ARG A 63 -17.66 0.47 21.58
N ALA A 64 -17.55 -0.38 22.61
CA ALA A 64 -16.28 -0.97 23.00
C ALA A 64 -15.72 -1.87 21.88
N GLU A 65 -16.59 -2.65 21.24
CA GLU A 65 -16.21 -3.51 20.10
C GLU A 65 -15.80 -2.69 18.86
N LEU A 66 -16.51 -1.60 18.55
CA LEU A 66 -16.13 -0.66 17.49
C LEU A 66 -14.78 0.00 17.72
N ASN A 67 -14.45 0.35 18.97
CA ASN A 67 -13.15 0.93 19.30
C ASN A 67 -12.00 -0.07 19.06
N LEU A 68 -12.21 -1.35 19.39
CA LEU A 68 -11.24 -2.41 19.08
C LEU A 68 -11.05 -2.55 17.57
N LEU A 69 -12.13 -2.54 16.80
CA LEU A 69 -12.08 -2.66 15.35
C LEU A 69 -11.41 -1.43 14.69
N SER A 70 -11.74 -0.22 15.16
CA SER A 70 -11.10 1.03 14.72
C SER A 70 -9.60 1.09 15.03
N ARG A 71 -9.17 0.53 16.17
CA ARG A 71 -7.74 0.43 16.49
C ARG A 71 -7.01 -0.49 15.51
N ARG A 72 -7.63 -1.61 15.13
CA ARG A 72 -7.09 -2.55 14.13
C ARG A 72 -6.99 -1.91 12.74
N VAL A 73 -8.01 -1.14 12.34
CA VAL A 73 -8.01 -0.34 11.10
C VAL A 73 -6.83 0.63 11.09
N ARG A 74 -6.58 1.34 12.20
CA ARG A 74 -5.45 2.28 12.31
C ARG A 74 -4.09 1.61 12.13
N LEU A 75 -3.90 0.41 12.66
CA LEU A 75 -2.66 -0.36 12.49
C LEU A 75 -2.44 -0.75 11.02
N VAL A 76 -3.49 -1.23 10.33
CA VAL A 76 -3.41 -1.57 8.91
C VAL A 76 -3.12 -0.33 8.04
N TYR A 77 -3.75 0.80 8.37
CA TYR A 77 -3.45 2.07 7.68
C TYR A 77 -1.98 2.47 7.85
N GLY A 78 -1.44 2.32 9.06
CA GLY A 78 0.00 2.52 9.31
C GLY A 78 0.90 1.60 8.47
N SER A 79 0.53 0.32 8.31
CA SER A 79 1.25 -0.60 7.43
C SER A 79 1.21 -0.17 5.97
N ILE A 80 0.07 0.32 5.47
CA ILE A 80 -0.07 0.83 4.10
C ILE A 80 0.86 2.03 3.89
N VAL A 81 0.87 2.99 4.83
CA VAL A 81 1.76 4.16 4.74
C VAL A 81 3.23 3.73 4.67
N LEU A 82 3.63 2.76 5.51
CA LEU A 82 5.00 2.23 5.47
C LEU A 82 5.32 1.53 4.14
N SER A 83 4.36 0.78 3.56
CA SER A 83 4.51 0.19 2.23
C SER A 83 4.64 1.22 1.12
N VAL A 84 3.89 2.33 1.20
CA VAL A 84 4.02 3.46 0.27
C VAL A 84 5.39 4.11 0.39
N ILE A 85 5.88 4.34 1.62
CA ILE A 85 7.24 4.85 1.85
C ILE A 85 8.28 3.91 1.24
N CYS A 86 8.15 2.59 1.45
CA CYS A 86 9.01 1.59 0.81
C CYS A 86 9.00 1.71 -0.72
N ALA A 87 7.83 1.86 -1.34
CA ALA A 87 7.72 2.07 -2.78
C ALA A 87 8.44 3.35 -3.24
N LEU A 88 8.37 4.44 -2.46
CA LEU A 88 9.11 5.67 -2.76
C LEU A 88 10.62 5.46 -2.69
N PHE A 89 11.13 4.72 -1.69
CA PHE A 89 12.55 4.36 -1.62
C PHE A 89 13.00 3.52 -2.81
N VAL A 90 12.18 2.55 -3.24
CA VAL A 90 12.48 1.76 -4.45
C VAL A 90 12.48 2.64 -5.69
N GLY A 91 11.51 3.56 -5.82
CA GLY A 91 11.50 4.54 -6.91
C GLY A 91 12.75 5.43 -6.91
N LEU A 92 13.21 5.86 -5.73
CA LEU A 92 14.44 6.62 -5.59
C LEU A 92 15.67 5.79 -6.00
N LEU A 93 15.75 4.50 -5.61
CA LEU A 93 16.82 3.59 -6.04
C LEU A 93 16.87 3.45 -7.57
N ILE A 94 15.71 3.36 -8.23
CA ILE A 94 15.63 3.33 -9.70
C ILE A 94 16.18 4.63 -10.29
N ALA A 95 15.73 5.78 -9.78
CA ALA A 95 16.19 7.08 -10.26
C ALA A 95 17.71 7.23 -10.11
N VAL A 96 18.28 6.85 -8.97
CA VAL A 96 19.72 6.87 -8.72
C VAL A 96 20.47 5.93 -9.67
N ALA A 97 19.99 4.70 -9.86
CA ALA A 97 20.63 3.74 -10.77
C ALA A 97 20.63 4.23 -12.23
N PHE A 98 19.57 4.92 -12.66
CA PHE A 98 19.51 5.54 -13.98
C PHE A 98 20.45 6.74 -14.11
N VAL A 99 20.55 7.58 -13.08
CA VAL A 99 21.49 8.71 -13.07
C VAL A 99 22.93 8.20 -13.11
N ASP A 100 23.26 7.19 -12.31
CA ASP A 100 24.59 6.54 -12.30
C ASP A 100 24.93 5.91 -13.66
N ALA A 101 23.96 5.28 -14.32
CA ALA A 101 24.15 4.73 -15.65
C ALA A 101 24.29 5.79 -16.77
N PHE A 102 23.90 7.04 -16.51
CA PHE A 102 23.96 8.14 -17.49
C PHE A 102 25.17 9.07 -17.27
N ILE A 103 25.81 8.99 -16.10
CA ILE A 103 27.07 9.67 -15.76
C ILE A 103 28.25 8.83 -16.27
#